data_AF-A0A7V6LEU9-F1
#
_entry.id   AF-A0A7V6LEU9-F1
#
_cell.length_a   1.000
_cell.length_b   1.000
_cell.length_c   1.000
_cell.angle_alpha   90.00
_cell.angle_beta   90.00
_cell.angle_gamma   90.00
#
_symmetry.space_group_name_H-M   'P 1'
#
loop_
_entity.id
_entity.type
_entity.pdbx_description
1 polymer ?
#
loop_
_entity_poly.entity_id
_entity_poly.type
_entity_poly.pdbx_seq_one_letter_code
_entity_poly.pdbx_strand_id
1 'polypeptide(L)'
;MLSMHPLIIDLIGQYAGHQIPDNAGIHGCYAGAKRTASTRDMAALVVRLLSEAGARSGDIVAANLSGSFPGLNLAFLAACQTLDLKPVYTVSASASMYGANIPGFSFPDMVLFLHDAGYLDELPQSVSIGGDQDIGSELDPVFCDELKVHLETSGLPFLYEPDFEQNIHERLSLYEQFGSPELFVSIGGHTASLGVKKNAIMQMQGVIRPRYIQIDAESGLISRYLTSGVPVIQLLNIKRLTGDYGMVFDPPAMPPVGQSAVYWEDTYPLWLAAGGLILIFAILVCFRLHASKQHRQGD
;
A
#
# COMPACT_ATOMS: atom_id res chain seq x y z
N MET A 1 -13.17 -16.87 7.10
CA MET A 1 -12.39 -16.74 5.86
C MET A 1 -13.24 -15.90 4.92
N LEU A 2 -13.05 -14.58 4.94
CA LEU A 2 -13.72 -13.68 3.99
C LEU A 2 -13.02 -13.89 2.64
N SER A 3 -13.72 -14.46 1.66
CA SER A 3 -13.14 -14.78 0.36
C SER A 3 -13.30 -13.59 -0.58
N MET A 4 -12.18 -12.96 -0.97
CA MET A 4 -12.16 -12.09 -2.16
C MET A 4 -12.74 -12.83 -3.36
N HIS A 5 -13.42 -12.10 -4.25
CA HIS A 5 -14.04 -12.69 -5.44
C HIS A 5 -12.97 -13.41 -6.30
N PRO A 6 -13.14 -14.72 -6.63
CA PRO A 6 -12.13 -15.52 -7.34
C PRO A 6 -11.65 -14.88 -8.66
N LEU A 7 -12.55 -14.21 -9.39
CA LEU A 7 -12.20 -13.53 -10.64
C LEU A 7 -11.25 -12.33 -10.45
N ILE A 8 -11.34 -11.57 -9.35
CA ILE A 8 -10.43 -10.44 -9.11
C ILE A 8 -9.02 -10.98 -8.82
N ILE A 9 -8.95 -12.05 -8.03
CA ILE A 9 -7.71 -12.77 -7.73
C ILE A 9 -7.07 -13.30 -9.03
N ASP A 10 -7.88 -13.84 -9.94
CA ASP A 10 -7.40 -14.34 -11.23
C ASP A 10 -6.99 -13.22 -12.20
N LEU A 11 -7.71 -12.09 -12.21
CA LEU A 11 -7.42 -10.93 -13.06
C LEU A 11 -6.08 -10.28 -12.68
N ILE A 12 -5.81 -10.16 -11.37
CA ILE A 12 -4.53 -9.71 -10.82
C ILE A 12 -3.40 -10.61 -11.34
N GLY A 13 -3.59 -11.94 -11.30
CA GLY A 13 -2.60 -12.89 -11.78
C GLY A 13 -2.39 -12.93 -13.30
N GLN A 14 -3.45 -12.75 -14.09
CA GLN A 14 -3.37 -12.74 -15.55
C GLN A 14 -2.64 -11.50 -16.09
N TYR A 15 -2.82 -10.34 -15.44
CA TYR A 15 -2.09 -9.12 -15.77
C TYR A 15 -0.57 -9.32 -15.68
N ALA A 16 -0.11 -10.01 -14.63
CA ALA A 16 1.31 -10.29 -14.41
C ALA A 16 1.94 -11.16 -15.51
N GLY A 17 1.18 -12.14 -16.02
CA GLY A 17 1.67 -13.16 -16.95
C GLY A 17 1.77 -12.72 -18.41
N HIS A 18 1.01 -11.71 -18.83
CA HIS A 18 0.93 -11.33 -20.24
C HIS A 18 1.73 -10.06 -20.63
N GLN A 19 2.02 -9.16 -19.70
CA GLN A 19 2.59 -7.83 -20.04
C GLN A 19 4.03 -7.59 -19.58
N ILE A 20 4.62 -8.46 -18.76
CA ILE A 20 5.86 -8.12 -18.04
C ILE A 20 6.99 -9.12 -18.34
N PRO A 21 7.95 -8.77 -19.22
CA PRO A 21 9.01 -9.67 -19.66
C PRO A 21 10.02 -9.99 -18.55
N ASP A 22 10.54 -11.22 -18.54
CA ASP A 22 11.67 -11.64 -17.72
C ASP A 22 12.98 -11.10 -18.31
N ASN A 23 13.53 -10.03 -17.73
CA ASN A 23 14.79 -9.43 -18.13
C ASN A 23 15.71 -9.24 -16.92
N ALA A 24 17.02 -9.44 -17.07
CA ALA A 24 18.01 -9.12 -16.04
C ALA A 24 18.46 -7.65 -16.13
N GLY A 25 18.63 -6.96 -14.98
CA GLY A 25 19.13 -5.57 -14.90
C GLY A 25 18.19 -4.61 -14.14
N ILE A 26 18.41 -3.29 -14.24
CA ILE A 26 17.56 -2.26 -13.60
C ILE A 26 16.12 -2.35 -14.12
N HIS A 27 15.94 -2.53 -15.43
CA HIS A 27 14.63 -2.79 -16.04
C HIS A 27 14.00 -4.11 -15.54
N GLY A 28 14.83 -5.10 -15.20
CA GLY A 28 14.41 -6.34 -14.54
C GLY A 28 13.88 -6.12 -13.12
N CYS A 29 14.51 -5.25 -12.34
CA CYS A 29 14.01 -4.90 -11.00
C CYS A 29 12.63 -4.20 -11.07
N TYR A 30 12.42 -3.33 -12.06
CA TYR A 30 11.11 -2.70 -12.30
C TYR A 30 10.07 -3.74 -12.70
N ALA A 31 10.36 -4.57 -13.71
CA ALA A 31 9.49 -5.67 -14.13
C ALA A 31 9.13 -6.61 -12.97
N GLY A 32 10.12 -7.05 -12.20
CA GLY A 32 9.92 -7.94 -11.06
C GLY A 32 9.05 -7.34 -9.97
N ALA A 33 9.17 -6.03 -9.70
CA ALA A 33 8.28 -5.34 -8.77
C ALA A 33 6.82 -5.36 -9.24
N LYS A 34 6.58 -5.17 -10.54
CA LYS A 34 5.23 -5.17 -11.13
C LYS A 34 4.61 -6.56 -11.16
N ARG A 35 5.39 -7.60 -11.48
CA ARG A 35 4.95 -9.00 -11.37
C ARG A 35 4.60 -9.37 -9.94
N THR A 36 5.50 -9.07 -9.00
CA THR A 36 5.29 -9.35 -7.56
C THR A 36 4.05 -8.65 -7.02
N ALA A 37 3.86 -7.37 -7.39
CA ALA A 37 2.70 -6.58 -7.00
C ALA A 37 1.36 -7.11 -7.58
N SER A 38 1.43 -7.94 -8.61
CA SER A 38 0.29 -8.55 -9.29
C SER A 38 0.13 -10.04 -8.92
N THR A 39 0.70 -10.47 -7.78
CA THR A 39 0.50 -11.82 -7.25
C THR A 39 -0.73 -11.87 -6.35
N ARG A 40 -1.33 -13.06 -6.24
CA ARG A 40 -2.46 -13.31 -5.31
C ARG A 40 -2.06 -13.10 -3.85
N ASP A 41 -0.81 -13.41 -3.52
CA ASP A 41 -0.28 -13.24 -2.16
C ASP A 41 -0.12 -11.76 -1.77
N MET A 42 0.04 -10.88 -2.76
CA MET A 42 0.03 -9.45 -2.52
C MET A 42 -1.35 -8.98 -2.03
N ALA A 43 -2.45 -9.56 -2.53
CA ALA A 43 -3.78 -9.26 -2.02
C ALA A 43 -3.97 -9.72 -0.57
N ALA A 44 -3.46 -10.91 -0.22
CA ALA A 44 -3.42 -11.35 1.18
C ALA A 44 -2.56 -10.41 2.05
N LEU A 45 -1.44 -9.90 1.51
CA LEU A 45 -0.58 -8.97 2.23
C LEU A 45 -1.29 -7.64 2.50
N VAL A 46 -2.05 -7.11 1.53
CA VAL A 46 -2.80 -5.87 1.74
C VAL A 46 -3.86 -6.04 2.84
N VAL A 47 -4.58 -7.16 2.88
CA VAL A 47 -5.50 -7.48 3.99
C VAL A 47 -4.76 -7.48 5.34
N ARG A 48 -3.61 -8.13 5.41
CA ARG A 48 -2.77 -8.16 6.61
C ARG A 48 -2.32 -6.75 7.03
N LEU A 49 -1.84 -5.94 6.08
CA LEU A 49 -1.39 -4.57 6.34
C LEU A 49 -2.51 -3.67 6.86
N LEU A 50 -3.71 -3.76 6.27
CA LEU A 50 -4.90 -3.04 6.75
C LEU A 50 -5.25 -3.43 8.19
N SER A 51 -5.22 -4.73 8.49
CA SER A 51 -5.45 -5.23 9.85
C SER A 51 -4.36 -4.78 10.84
N GLU A 52 -3.07 -4.85 10.46
CA GLU A 52 -1.94 -4.42 11.30
C GLU A 52 -1.96 -2.90 11.58
N ALA A 53 -2.45 -2.12 10.62
CA ALA A 53 -2.69 -0.69 10.78
C ALA A 53 -3.85 -0.38 11.73
N GLY A 54 -4.73 -1.36 11.99
CA GLY A 54 -5.83 -1.27 12.93
C GLY A 54 -7.19 -1.00 12.30
N ALA A 55 -7.33 -1.15 10.97
CA ALA A 55 -8.58 -0.94 10.25
C ALA A 55 -9.68 -1.90 10.73
N ARG A 56 -10.90 -1.38 10.83
CA ARG A 56 -12.12 -2.08 11.26
C ARG A 56 -13.22 -1.89 10.22
N SER A 57 -14.14 -2.86 10.15
CA SER A 57 -15.33 -2.75 9.29
C SER A 57 -16.06 -1.42 9.57
N GLY A 58 -16.43 -0.74 8.49
CA GLY A 58 -17.03 0.58 8.47
C GLY A 58 -16.05 1.76 8.40
N ASP A 59 -14.75 1.54 8.66
CA ASP A 59 -13.75 2.61 8.67
C ASP A 59 -13.56 3.24 7.28
N ILE A 60 -13.29 4.55 7.29
CA ILE A 60 -12.92 5.31 6.10
C ILE A 60 -11.42 5.18 5.88
N VAL A 61 -11.04 4.73 4.69
CA VAL A 61 -9.64 4.60 4.27
C VAL A 61 -9.39 5.58 3.12
N ALA A 62 -8.72 6.68 3.40
CA ALA A 62 -8.29 7.58 2.35
C ALA A 62 -7.16 6.92 1.55
N ALA A 63 -7.16 7.03 0.23
CA ALA A 63 -6.06 6.47 -0.55
C ALA A 63 -5.69 7.30 -1.77
N ASN A 64 -4.40 7.33 -2.09
CA ASN A 64 -3.92 7.89 -3.34
C ASN A 64 -3.16 6.81 -4.11
N LEU A 65 -3.68 6.47 -5.27
CA LEU A 65 -3.29 5.32 -6.06
C LEU A 65 -2.60 5.76 -7.35
N SER A 66 -1.64 4.97 -7.81
CA SER A 66 -0.98 5.21 -9.10
C SER A 66 -1.37 4.17 -10.13
N GLY A 67 -1.68 4.61 -11.35
CA GLY A 67 -1.84 3.74 -12.52
C GLY A 67 -0.62 2.86 -12.82
N SER A 68 0.53 3.17 -12.22
CA SER A 68 1.73 2.35 -12.29
C SER A 68 1.61 0.96 -11.64
N PHE A 69 0.69 0.75 -10.69
CA PHE A 69 0.58 -0.52 -9.95
C PHE A 69 -0.87 -1.07 -9.97
N PRO A 70 -1.41 -1.39 -11.16
CA PRO A 70 -2.82 -1.78 -11.29
C PRO A 70 -3.18 -3.02 -10.48
N GLY A 71 -2.32 -4.05 -10.47
CA GLY A 71 -2.54 -5.25 -9.65
C GLY A 71 -2.62 -4.96 -8.15
N LEU A 72 -1.82 -4.01 -7.66
CA LEU A 72 -1.81 -3.63 -6.24
C LEU A 72 -3.00 -2.75 -5.87
N ASN A 73 -3.43 -1.88 -6.80
CA ASN A 73 -4.65 -1.09 -6.64
C ASN A 73 -5.87 -2.02 -6.56
N LEU A 74 -5.98 -3.02 -7.44
CA LEU A 74 -7.06 -4.02 -7.39
C LEU A 74 -7.00 -4.84 -6.10
N ALA A 75 -5.81 -5.26 -5.67
CA ALA A 75 -5.62 -5.94 -4.40
C ALA A 75 -6.12 -5.10 -3.22
N PHE A 76 -5.85 -3.78 -3.22
CA PHE A 76 -6.33 -2.86 -2.21
C PHE A 76 -7.85 -2.70 -2.21
N LEU A 77 -8.46 -2.42 -3.38
CA LEU A 77 -9.91 -2.26 -3.48
C LEU A 77 -10.65 -3.55 -3.08
N ALA A 78 -10.16 -4.71 -3.52
CA ALA A 78 -10.71 -6.00 -3.13
C ALA A 78 -10.56 -6.27 -1.62
N ALA A 79 -9.43 -5.89 -1.03
CA ALA A 79 -9.21 -6.02 0.41
C ALA A 79 -10.16 -5.11 1.21
N CYS A 80 -10.40 -3.88 0.74
CA CYS A 80 -11.40 -2.99 1.34
C CYS A 80 -12.80 -3.59 1.32
N GLN A 81 -13.27 -4.07 0.17
CA GLN A 81 -14.59 -4.74 0.09
C GLN A 81 -14.67 -5.98 0.99
N THR A 82 -13.60 -6.78 1.03
CA THR A 82 -13.53 -7.99 1.86
C THR A 82 -13.59 -7.69 3.36
N LEU A 83 -13.00 -6.57 3.78
CA LEU A 83 -12.96 -6.11 5.17
C LEU A 83 -14.10 -5.15 5.52
N ASP A 84 -15.03 -4.90 4.58
CA ASP A 84 -16.12 -3.94 4.74
C ASP A 84 -15.61 -2.52 5.10
N LEU A 85 -14.51 -2.09 4.47
CA LEU A 85 -13.93 -0.76 4.59
C LEU A 85 -14.48 0.16 3.50
N LYS A 86 -14.47 1.47 3.76
CA LYS A 86 -14.93 2.50 2.82
C LYS A 86 -13.73 3.22 2.20
N PRO A 87 -13.22 2.78 1.03
CA PRO A 87 -12.11 3.46 0.37
C PRO A 87 -12.59 4.79 -0.23
N VAL A 88 -11.95 5.88 0.14
CA VAL A 88 -12.16 7.22 -0.44
C VAL A 88 -10.86 7.60 -1.13
N TYR A 89 -10.80 7.44 -2.45
CA TYR A 89 -9.51 7.41 -3.14
C TYR A 89 -9.42 8.27 -4.39
N THR A 90 -8.22 8.77 -4.64
CA THR A 90 -7.84 9.36 -5.93
C THR A 90 -6.91 8.42 -6.69
N VAL A 91 -6.95 8.45 -8.02
CA VAL A 91 -6.04 7.63 -8.82
C VAL A 91 -5.48 8.34 -10.05
N SER A 92 -4.17 8.17 -10.28
CA SER A 92 -3.52 8.71 -11.47
C SER A 92 -3.75 7.81 -12.69
N ALA A 93 -4.03 8.41 -13.85
CA ALA A 93 -4.27 7.70 -15.09
C ALA A 93 -2.97 7.29 -15.80
N SER A 94 -1.95 8.15 -15.78
CA SER A 94 -0.64 7.78 -16.32
C SER A 94 0.05 6.73 -15.47
N ALA A 95 0.91 5.95 -16.13
CA ALA A 95 1.58 4.80 -15.55
C ALA A 95 3.03 4.68 -16.03
N SER A 96 3.91 4.23 -15.15
CA SER A 96 5.28 3.83 -15.51
C SER A 96 5.28 2.59 -16.41
N MET A 97 6.44 2.22 -16.94
CA MET A 97 6.65 0.95 -17.63
C MET A 97 6.02 -0.23 -16.88
N TYR A 98 5.33 -1.10 -17.64
CA TYR A 98 4.62 -2.29 -17.17
C TYR A 98 3.48 -2.01 -16.15
N GLY A 99 2.99 -0.77 -16.07
CA GLY A 99 1.75 -0.40 -15.39
C GLY A 99 0.58 -0.29 -16.38
N ALA A 100 -0.53 0.34 -15.96
CA ALA A 100 -1.74 0.51 -16.79
C ALA A 100 -1.52 1.53 -17.92
N ASN A 101 -0.71 1.17 -18.92
CA ASN A 101 -0.28 2.02 -20.02
C ASN A 101 -0.82 1.57 -21.38
N ILE A 102 -1.91 0.79 -21.40
CA ILE A 102 -2.64 0.46 -22.62
C ILE A 102 -3.42 1.72 -23.05
N PRO A 103 -3.22 2.25 -24.27
CA PRO A 103 -3.98 3.40 -24.75
C PRO A 103 -5.49 3.16 -24.68
N GLY A 104 -6.23 4.11 -24.10
CA GLY A 104 -7.68 4.02 -23.89
C GLY A 104 -8.12 2.99 -22.83
N PHE A 105 -7.18 2.40 -22.09
CA PHE A 105 -7.47 1.46 -21.00
C PHE A 105 -6.50 1.66 -19.83
N SER A 106 -6.51 2.88 -19.28
CA SER A 106 -5.82 3.28 -18.06
C SER A 106 -6.45 2.62 -16.83
N PHE A 107 -5.85 2.80 -15.65
CA PHE A 107 -6.43 2.24 -14.42
C PHE A 107 -7.84 2.80 -14.08
N PRO A 108 -8.11 4.11 -14.22
CA PRO A 108 -9.49 4.62 -14.18
C PRO A 108 -10.47 3.85 -15.07
N ASP A 109 -10.09 3.54 -16.31
CA ASP A 109 -10.93 2.80 -17.26
C ASP A 109 -11.16 1.36 -16.79
N MET A 110 -10.14 0.72 -16.23
CA MET A 110 -10.26 -0.61 -15.62
C MET A 110 -11.25 -0.60 -14.45
N VAL A 111 -11.21 0.43 -13.60
CA VAL A 111 -12.14 0.55 -12.46
C VAL A 111 -13.57 0.73 -12.95
N LEU A 112 -13.81 1.62 -13.92
CA LEU A 112 -15.13 1.79 -14.54
C LEU A 112 -15.65 0.47 -15.10
N PHE A 113 -14.83 -0.23 -15.89
CA PHE A 113 -15.19 -1.52 -16.49
C PHE A 113 -15.57 -2.57 -15.42
N LEU A 114 -14.80 -2.65 -14.34
CA LEU A 114 -15.05 -3.62 -13.26
C LEU A 114 -16.25 -3.23 -12.39
N HIS A 115 -16.45 -1.94 -12.14
CA HIS A 115 -17.60 -1.42 -11.40
C HIS A 115 -18.91 -1.66 -12.18
N ASP A 116 -18.95 -1.34 -13.48
CA ASP A 116 -20.11 -1.57 -14.33
C ASP A 116 -20.45 -3.06 -14.47
N ALA A 117 -19.44 -3.92 -14.39
CA ALA A 117 -19.60 -5.37 -14.36
C ALA A 117 -19.99 -5.93 -12.97
N GLY A 118 -20.07 -5.10 -11.93
CA GLY A 118 -20.46 -5.48 -10.57
C GLY A 118 -19.36 -6.19 -9.76
N TYR A 119 -18.09 -6.03 -10.14
CA TYR A 119 -16.95 -6.60 -9.41
C TYR A 119 -16.34 -5.65 -8.38
N LEU A 120 -16.42 -4.34 -8.60
CA LEU A 120 -15.98 -3.32 -7.66
C LEU A 120 -17.16 -2.46 -7.24
N ASP A 121 -17.25 -2.16 -5.95
CA ASP A 121 -18.37 -1.39 -5.40
C ASP A 121 -18.13 0.13 -5.48
N GLU A 122 -16.87 0.56 -5.44
CA GLU A 122 -16.50 1.97 -5.31
C GLU A 122 -15.78 2.49 -6.55
N LEU A 123 -16.12 3.72 -6.94
CA LEU A 123 -15.43 4.52 -7.96
C LEU A 123 -14.45 5.50 -7.31
N PRO A 124 -13.40 5.97 -8.02
CA PRO A 124 -12.51 6.99 -7.49
C PRO A 124 -13.26 8.30 -7.27
N GLN A 125 -12.97 8.98 -6.16
CA GLN A 125 -13.50 10.32 -5.90
C GLN A 125 -12.87 11.39 -6.78
N SER A 126 -11.65 11.14 -7.25
CA SER A 126 -11.12 11.86 -8.41
C SER A 126 -10.06 11.07 -9.15
N VAL A 127 -9.91 11.38 -10.43
CA VAL A 127 -8.82 10.93 -11.28
C VAL A 127 -7.90 12.10 -11.59
N SER A 128 -6.62 11.81 -11.77
CA SER A 128 -5.64 12.82 -12.15
C SER A 128 -4.75 12.31 -13.28
N ILE A 129 -3.98 13.22 -13.88
CA ILE A 129 -3.03 12.84 -14.93
C ILE A 129 -1.92 11.95 -14.34
N GLY A 130 -1.40 12.27 -13.16
CA GLY A 130 -0.18 11.67 -12.63
C GLY A 130 1.09 12.34 -13.15
N GLY A 131 2.20 11.60 -13.14
CA GLY A 131 3.53 12.18 -13.41
C GLY A 131 4.04 13.06 -12.28
N ASP A 132 5.12 13.80 -12.54
CA ASP A 132 5.65 14.73 -11.55
C ASP A 132 4.65 15.86 -11.27
N GLN A 133 4.50 16.19 -9.98
CA GLN A 133 3.53 17.16 -9.46
C GLN A 133 2.08 16.93 -9.91
N ASP A 134 1.75 15.73 -10.42
CA ASP A 134 0.42 15.34 -10.86
C ASP A 134 -0.14 16.10 -12.09
N ILE A 135 0.74 16.81 -12.80
CA ILE A 135 0.41 17.61 -14.00
C ILE A 135 0.89 16.99 -15.32
N GLY A 136 1.48 15.79 -15.28
CA GLY A 136 1.99 15.11 -16.47
C GLY A 136 3.19 15.79 -17.13
N SER A 137 3.98 16.58 -16.41
CA SER A 137 5.12 17.34 -16.95
C SER A 137 6.23 16.46 -17.57
N GLU A 138 6.32 15.20 -17.15
CA GLU A 138 7.26 14.21 -17.68
C GLU A 138 6.70 13.41 -18.88
N LEU A 139 5.43 13.63 -19.24
CA LEU A 139 4.78 12.92 -20.34
C LEU A 139 5.08 13.61 -21.68
N ASP A 140 4.95 12.84 -22.77
CA ASP A 140 4.89 13.44 -24.09
C ASP A 140 3.72 14.45 -24.15
N PRO A 141 3.91 15.70 -24.61
CA PRO A 141 2.87 16.73 -24.58
C PRO A 141 1.59 16.35 -25.32
N VAL A 142 1.71 15.68 -26.47
CA VAL A 142 0.54 15.25 -27.26
C VAL A 142 -0.23 14.18 -26.48
N PHE A 143 0.47 13.20 -25.92
CA PHE A 143 -0.14 12.20 -25.06
C PHE A 143 -0.79 12.83 -23.81
N CYS A 144 -0.16 13.85 -23.21
CA CYS A 144 -0.70 14.53 -22.03
C CYS A 144 -2.01 15.26 -22.35
N ASP A 145 -2.08 15.95 -23.50
CA ASP A 145 -3.29 16.61 -23.98
C ASP A 145 -4.40 15.59 -24.30
N GLU A 146 -4.07 14.49 -24.97
CA GLU A 146 -5.01 13.39 -25.25
C GLU A 146 -5.55 12.77 -23.95
N LEU A 147 -4.67 12.52 -22.98
CA LEU A 147 -5.05 11.96 -21.68
C LEU A 147 -5.94 12.93 -20.91
N LYS A 148 -5.67 14.23 -20.96
CA LYS A 148 -6.50 15.25 -20.33
C LYS A 148 -7.92 15.25 -20.91
N VAL A 149 -8.05 15.24 -22.23
CA VAL A 149 -9.36 15.16 -22.91
C VAL A 149 -10.08 13.86 -22.55
N HIS A 150 -9.36 12.74 -22.48
CA HIS A 150 -9.92 11.45 -22.06
C HIS A 150 -10.48 11.52 -20.64
N LEU A 151 -9.74 12.07 -19.68
CA LEU A 151 -10.19 12.18 -18.29
C LEU A 151 -11.37 13.12 -18.13
N GLU A 152 -11.38 14.27 -18.83
CA GLU A 152 -12.49 15.23 -18.84
C GLU A 152 -13.79 14.61 -19.40
N THR A 153 -13.69 13.61 -20.28
CA THR A 153 -14.83 12.95 -20.93
C THR A 153 -15.17 11.57 -20.37
N SER A 154 -14.37 11.05 -19.43
CA SER A 154 -14.49 9.71 -18.84
C SER A 154 -15.75 9.52 -17.96
N GLY A 155 -16.37 10.61 -17.50
CA GLY A 155 -17.46 10.58 -16.52
C GLY A 155 -17.01 10.46 -15.07
N LEU A 156 -15.70 10.34 -14.82
CA LEU A 156 -15.12 10.41 -13.46
C LEU A 156 -14.73 11.86 -13.10
N PRO A 157 -14.81 12.26 -11.83
CA PRO A 157 -14.37 13.58 -11.41
C PRO A 157 -12.87 13.77 -11.71
N PHE A 158 -12.53 14.76 -12.52
CA PHE A 158 -11.15 15.04 -12.89
C PHE A 158 -10.55 16.14 -12.00
N LEU A 159 -9.45 15.83 -11.33
CA LEU A 159 -8.68 16.77 -10.54
C LEU A 159 -7.43 17.19 -11.31
N TYR A 160 -7.37 18.48 -11.67
CA TYR A 160 -6.22 19.11 -12.29
C TYR A 160 -5.94 20.45 -11.60
N GLU A 161 -4.93 20.47 -10.75
CA GLU A 161 -4.47 21.66 -10.05
C GLU A 161 -2.94 21.76 -10.21
N PRO A 162 -2.43 22.74 -10.98
CA PRO A 162 -1.00 22.91 -11.22
C PRO A 162 -0.18 23.39 -10.03
N ASP A 163 -0.77 24.12 -9.09
CA ASP A 163 -0.09 24.50 -7.86
C ASP A 163 -0.03 23.30 -6.90
N PHE A 164 1.18 22.86 -6.57
CA PHE A 164 1.35 21.66 -5.76
C PHE A 164 0.70 21.76 -4.38
N GLU A 165 0.82 22.90 -3.69
CA GLU A 165 0.25 23.06 -2.35
C GLU A 165 -1.27 23.01 -2.39
N GLN A 166 -1.87 23.73 -3.35
CA GLN A 166 -3.31 23.71 -3.60
C GLN A 166 -3.81 22.33 -4.00
N ASN A 167 -3.07 21.61 -4.85
CA ASN A 167 -3.37 20.24 -5.26
C ASN A 167 -3.46 19.27 -4.06
N ILE A 168 -2.55 19.41 -3.09
CA ILE A 168 -2.60 18.64 -1.84
C ILE A 168 -3.78 19.07 -0.98
N HIS A 169 -4.05 20.37 -0.89
CA HIS A 169 -5.17 20.89 -0.10
C HIS A 169 -6.53 20.40 -0.63
N GLU A 170 -6.70 20.38 -1.95
CA GLU A 170 -7.91 19.87 -2.61
C GLU A 170 -8.12 18.38 -2.33
N ARG A 171 -7.06 17.58 -2.36
CA ARG A 171 -7.14 16.14 -2.01
C ARG A 171 -7.55 15.92 -0.57
N LEU A 172 -6.94 16.65 0.37
CA LEU A 172 -7.33 16.55 1.79
C LEU A 172 -8.80 16.93 1.97
N SER A 173 -9.21 18.05 1.37
CA SER A 173 -10.59 18.52 1.41
C SER A 173 -11.57 17.53 0.75
N LEU A 174 -11.15 16.87 -0.33
CA LEU A 174 -11.92 15.81 -0.99
C LEU A 174 -12.13 14.63 -0.04
N TYR A 175 -11.08 14.14 0.62
CA TYR A 175 -11.19 13.01 1.54
C TYR A 175 -12.09 13.35 2.74
N GLU A 176 -11.94 14.55 3.31
CA GLU A 176 -12.68 15.00 4.49
C GLU A 176 -14.20 15.16 4.24
N GLN A 177 -14.62 15.38 2.99
CA GLN A 177 -16.05 15.43 2.62
C GLN A 177 -16.79 14.12 2.90
N PHE A 178 -16.07 13.00 2.92
CA PHE A 178 -16.64 11.67 3.18
C PHE A 178 -16.52 11.25 4.65
N GLY A 179 -15.88 12.07 5.49
CA GLY A 179 -15.62 11.83 6.90
C GLY A 179 -14.12 11.81 7.21
N SER A 180 -13.77 11.65 8.49
CA SER A 180 -12.38 11.59 8.93
C SER A 180 -11.77 10.21 8.59
N PRO A 181 -10.70 10.14 7.79
CA PRO A 181 -10.04 8.87 7.51
C PRO A 181 -9.33 8.30 8.74
N GLU A 182 -9.57 7.03 9.04
CA GLU A 182 -8.86 6.29 10.10
C GLU A 182 -7.49 5.79 9.63
N LEU A 183 -7.30 5.74 8.31
CA LEU A 183 -6.11 5.25 7.67
C LEU A 183 -5.88 5.98 6.34
N PHE A 184 -4.61 6.21 6.00
CA PHE A 184 -4.23 6.64 4.66
C PHE A 184 -3.39 5.57 3.94
N VAL A 185 -3.70 5.29 2.69
CA VAL A 185 -2.95 4.33 1.85
C VAL A 185 -2.35 5.04 0.64
N SER A 186 -1.06 4.86 0.41
CA SER A 186 -0.37 5.36 -0.77
C SER A 186 0.17 4.20 -1.59
N ILE A 187 -0.25 4.10 -2.86
CA ILE A 187 0.24 3.06 -3.77
C ILE A 187 1.02 3.69 -4.92
N GLY A 188 2.30 3.35 -5.02
CA GLY A 188 3.23 3.90 -6.00
C GLY A 188 3.95 5.16 -5.53
N GLY A 189 4.66 5.78 -6.48
CA GLY A 189 5.69 6.79 -6.20
C GLY A 189 5.31 8.21 -6.62
N HIS A 190 4.02 8.55 -6.54
CA HIS A 190 3.50 9.82 -7.03
C HIS A 190 3.86 10.98 -6.07
N THR A 191 4.25 12.11 -6.65
CA THR A 191 4.73 13.30 -5.91
C THR A 191 3.67 13.81 -4.92
N ALA A 192 2.38 13.70 -5.25
CA ALA A 192 1.30 14.11 -4.34
C ALA A 192 1.32 13.39 -2.98
N SER A 193 1.70 12.12 -2.90
CA SER A 193 1.83 11.44 -1.59
C SER A 193 3.17 11.71 -0.94
N LEU A 194 4.25 11.64 -1.73
CA LEU A 194 5.61 11.65 -1.20
C LEU A 194 6.10 13.05 -0.82
N GLY A 195 5.53 14.09 -1.42
CA GLY A 195 6.08 15.44 -1.43
C GLY A 195 7.20 15.62 -2.46
N VAL A 196 7.60 16.86 -2.67
CA VAL A 196 8.70 17.22 -3.58
C VAL A 196 10.04 16.70 -3.01
N LYS A 197 10.27 16.89 -1.71
CA LYS A 197 11.44 16.37 -0.97
C LYS A 197 11.25 14.93 -0.49
N LYS A 198 11.10 14.00 -1.44
CA LYS A 198 10.65 12.62 -1.20
C LYS A 198 11.65 11.65 -0.56
N ASN A 199 12.94 11.97 -0.43
CA ASN A 199 13.98 10.99 -0.09
C ASN A 199 13.73 10.21 1.21
N ALA A 200 13.30 10.87 2.29
CA ALA A 200 13.03 10.20 3.56
C ALA A 200 11.73 9.37 3.51
N ILE A 201 10.68 9.90 2.87
CA ILE A 201 9.38 9.25 2.74
C ILE A 201 9.46 8.02 1.83
N MET A 202 10.25 8.06 0.76
CA MET A 202 10.46 6.91 -0.14
C MET A 202 11.12 5.70 0.54
N GLN A 203 11.81 5.92 1.66
CA GLN A 203 12.43 4.84 2.44
C GLN A 203 11.45 4.21 3.43
N MET A 204 10.24 4.73 3.57
CA MET A 204 9.19 4.13 4.38
C MET A 204 8.38 3.14 3.53
N GLN A 205 7.89 2.07 4.15
CA GLN A 205 7.18 0.98 3.47
C GLN A 205 6.33 0.22 4.48
N GLY A 206 5.21 -0.35 4.04
CA GLY A 206 4.30 -1.10 4.90
C GLY A 206 3.51 -0.18 5.84
N VAL A 207 3.17 -0.68 7.03
CA VAL A 207 2.45 0.11 8.06
C VAL A 207 3.41 1.08 8.75
N ILE A 208 3.08 2.37 8.68
CA ILE A 208 3.82 3.46 9.30
C ILE A 208 2.94 4.06 10.39
N ARG A 209 3.42 4.01 11.64
CA ARG A 209 2.73 4.59 12.78
C ARG A 209 2.80 6.12 12.76
N PRO A 210 1.78 6.81 13.30
CA PRO A 210 1.78 8.27 13.39
C PRO A 210 3.03 8.80 14.08
N ARG A 211 3.57 9.89 13.55
CA ARG A 211 4.75 10.57 14.08
C ARG A 211 4.81 11.98 13.54
N TYR A 212 5.38 12.86 14.34
CA TYR A 212 5.62 14.23 13.90
C TYR A 212 6.66 14.27 12.78
N ILE A 213 6.26 14.83 11.64
CA ILE A 213 7.10 15.19 10.51
C ILE A 213 6.87 16.68 10.25
N GLN A 214 7.94 17.45 10.09
CA GLN A 214 7.83 18.86 9.75
C GLN A 214 7.14 19.01 8.39
N ILE A 215 6.07 19.84 8.35
CA ILE A 215 5.28 20.11 7.16
C ILE A 215 5.65 21.48 6.59
N ASP A 216 5.79 21.53 5.27
CA ASP A 216 5.96 22.73 4.45
C ASP A 216 5.08 22.64 3.18
N ALA A 217 5.11 23.66 2.32
CA ALA A 217 4.35 23.69 1.07
C ALA A 217 4.67 22.51 0.13
N GLU A 218 5.88 21.95 0.24
CA GLU A 218 6.36 20.83 -0.57
C GLU A 218 6.02 19.45 0.02
N SER A 219 5.38 19.41 1.19
CA SER A 219 5.03 18.17 1.89
C SER A 219 3.76 17.54 1.33
N GLY A 220 3.87 16.28 0.90
CA GLY A 220 2.76 15.47 0.37
C GLY A 220 1.85 14.88 1.44
N LEU A 221 0.86 14.11 0.99
CA LEU A 221 -0.19 13.52 1.83
C LEU A 221 0.35 12.66 2.97
N ILE A 222 1.40 11.86 2.74
CA ILE A 222 1.93 10.92 3.75
C ILE A 222 2.38 11.69 4.99
N SER A 223 3.20 12.73 4.83
CA SER A 223 3.70 13.51 5.95
C SER A 223 2.54 14.16 6.71
N ARG A 224 1.54 14.68 6.00
CA ARG A 224 0.38 15.37 6.59
C ARG A 224 -0.49 14.42 7.43
N TYR A 225 -0.79 13.22 6.92
CA TYR A 225 -1.53 12.20 7.68
C TYR A 225 -0.75 11.69 8.90
N LEU A 226 0.56 11.42 8.74
CA LEU A 226 1.39 10.97 9.87
C LEU A 226 1.45 12.00 11.00
N THR A 227 1.56 13.29 10.65
CA THR A 227 1.58 14.40 11.61
C THR A 227 0.21 14.65 12.23
N SER A 228 -0.89 14.37 11.53
CA SER A 228 -2.26 14.53 12.06
C SER A 228 -2.71 13.37 12.95
N GLY A 229 -1.88 12.34 13.16
CA GLY A 229 -2.23 11.19 13.99
C GLY A 229 -2.81 10.00 13.24
N VAL A 230 -2.90 10.06 11.92
CA VAL A 230 -3.46 8.99 11.08
C VAL A 230 -2.34 8.05 10.61
N PRO A 231 -2.44 6.73 10.86
CA PRO A 231 -1.47 5.77 10.34
C PRO A 231 -1.45 5.77 8.81
N VAL A 232 -0.31 5.43 8.23
CA VAL A 232 -0.14 5.34 6.77
C VAL A 232 0.30 3.95 6.36
N ILE A 233 -0.31 3.38 5.31
CA ILE A 233 0.26 2.24 4.59
C ILE A 233 0.88 2.75 3.30
N GLN A 234 2.19 2.59 3.15
CA GLN A 234 2.88 2.96 1.92
C GLN A 234 3.28 1.70 1.16
N LEU A 235 2.89 1.62 -0.11
CA LEU A 235 3.10 0.51 -1.02
C LEU A 235 3.90 0.98 -2.24
N LEU A 236 5.23 1.02 -2.09
CA LEU A 236 6.14 1.57 -3.09
C LEU A 236 7.34 0.64 -3.36
N ASN A 237 8.13 0.34 -2.33
CA ASN A 237 9.31 -0.51 -2.45
C ASN A 237 8.91 -1.97 -2.28
N ILE A 238 8.38 -2.56 -3.36
CA ILE A 238 7.85 -3.93 -3.36
C ILE A 238 8.90 -4.95 -2.92
N LYS A 239 10.17 -4.79 -3.33
CA LYS A 239 11.25 -5.70 -2.94
C LYS A 239 11.50 -5.69 -1.44
N ARG A 240 11.57 -4.50 -0.84
CA ARG A 240 11.71 -4.38 0.60
C ARG A 240 10.47 -4.90 1.32
N LEU A 241 9.27 -4.53 0.84
CA LEU A 241 8.01 -4.99 1.41
C LEU A 241 7.95 -6.52 1.45
N THR A 242 8.27 -7.20 0.35
CA THR A 242 8.30 -8.66 0.34
C THR A 242 9.32 -9.22 1.31
N GLY A 243 10.49 -8.59 1.43
CA GLY A 243 11.51 -8.99 2.41
C GLY A 243 11.03 -8.86 3.85
N ASP A 244 10.37 -7.74 4.18
CA ASP A 244 9.84 -7.46 5.53
C ASP A 244 8.75 -8.46 5.95
N TYR A 245 8.02 -9.04 4.98
CA TYR A 245 6.94 -10.01 5.19
C TYR A 245 7.30 -11.46 4.79
N GLY A 246 8.57 -11.75 4.55
CA GLY A 246 9.05 -13.11 4.24
C GLY A 246 8.53 -13.69 2.91
N MET A 247 8.11 -12.83 1.98
CA MET A 247 7.64 -13.21 0.64
C MET A 247 8.79 -13.25 -0.36
N VAL A 248 8.61 -14.06 -1.41
CA VAL A 248 9.54 -14.12 -2.54
C VAL A 248 9.32 -12.91 -3.44
N PHE A 249 10.37 -12.14 -3.68
CA PHE A 249 10.38 -11.10 -4.71
C PHE A 249 10.60 -11.73 -6.09
N ASP A 250 9.77 -11.34 -7.04
CA ASP A 250 9.80 -11.75 -8.44
C ASP A 250 9.88 -13.27 -8.63
N PRO A 251 8.85 -14.02 -8.16
CA PRO A 251 8.89 -15.47 -8.23
C PRO A 251 8.87 -15.95 -9.69
N PRO A 252 9.66 -16.97 -10.05
CA PRO A 252 9.80 -17.44 -11.44
C PRO A 252 8.52 -18.07 -12.00
N ALA A 253 7.58 -18.41 -11.13
CA ALA A 253 6.22 -18.82 -11.48
C ALA A 253 5.26 -18.26 -10.43
N MET A 254 4.01 -18.04 -10.83
CA MET A 254 2.97 -17.59 -9.89
C MET A 254 2.83 -18.61 -8.74
N PRO A 255 3.03 -18.18 -7.48
CA PRO A 255 2.92 -19.09 -6.34
C PRO A 255 1.48 -19.60 -6.20
N PRO A 256 1.27 -20.83 -5.72
CA PRO A 256 -0.05 -21.33 -5.39
C PRO A 256 -0.65 -20.53 -4.24
N VAL A 257 -1.97 -20.33 -4.27
CA VAL A 257 -2.70 -19.64 -3.20
C VAL A 257 -2.48 -20.36 -1.86
N GLY A 258 -2.24 -19.59 -0.80
CA GLY A 258 -2.15 -20.11 0.57
C GLY A 258 -0.76 -20.60 1.00
N GLN A 259 0.26 -20.53 0.14
CA GLN A 259 1.60 -21.06 0.46
C GLN A 259 2.59 -20.00 0.97
N SER A 260 2.32 -18.72 0.73
CA SER A 260 3.19 -17.63 1.18
C SER A 260 3.20 -17.46 2.71
N ALA A 261 4.31 -16.94 3.25
CA ALA A 261 4.46 -16.62 4.67
C ALA A 261 3.36 -15.68 5.21
N VAL A 262 2.74 -14.90 4.34
CA VAL A 262 1.65 -13.98 4.71
C VAL A 262 0.43 -14.70 5.30
N TYR A 263 0.17 -15.95 4.89
CA TYR A 263 -0.95 -16.75 5.43
C TYR A 263 -0.66 -17.39 6.78
N TRP A 264 0.58 -17.27 7.27
CA TRP A 264 1.02 -17.87 8.51
C TRP A 264 1.30 -16.79 9.56
N GLU A 265 0.90 -17.07 10.79
CA GLU A 265 1.22 -16.24 11.95
C GLU A 265 1.98 -17.09 12.95
N ASP A 266 3.16 -16.63 13.35
CA ASP A 266 3.93 -17.29 14.40
C ASP A 266 3.26 -17.06 15.75
N THR A 267 2.45 -18.03 16.18
CA THR A 267 1.86 -17.99 17.51
C THR A 267 2.91 -18.41 18.54
N TYR A 268 3.44 -17.44 19.28
CA TYR A 268 4.26 -17.75 20.45
C TYR A 268 3.36 -18.08 21.65
N PRO A 269 3.45 -19.29 22.22
CA PRO A 269 2.72 -19.62 23.44
C PRO A 269 3.25 -18.78 24.61
N LEU A 270 2.61 -17.63 24.86
CA LEU A 270 2.96 -16.67 25.92
C LEU A 270 3.12 -17.32 27.30
N TRP A 271 2.37 -18.39 27.56
CA TRP A 271 2.47 -19.16 28.80
C TRP A 271 3.80 -19.93 28.92
N LEU A 272 4.37 -20.42 27.81
CA LEU A 272 5.70 -21.03 27.79
C LEU A 272 6.79 -19.98 28.01
N ALA A 273 6.66 -18.80 27.39
CA ALA A 273 7.59 -17.69 27.61
C ALA A 273 7.55 -17.19 29.06
N ALA A 274 6.36 -17.02 29.63
CA ALA A 274 6.17 -16.67 31.04
C ALA A 274 6.72 -17.74 31.98
N GLY A 275 6.47 -19.03 31.69
CA GLY A 275 7.04 -20.15 32.45
C GLY A 275 8.57 -20.16 32.45
N GLY A 276 9.18 -19.89 31.30
CA GLY A 276 10.64 -19.75 31.18
C GLY A 276 11.20 -18.57 32.01
N LEU A 277 10.55 -17.41 31.95
CA LEU A 277 10.93 -16.24 32.77
C LEU A 277 10.83 -16.53 34.28
N ILE A 278 9.76 -17.19 34.72
CA ILE A 278 9.57 -17.59 36.12
C ILE A 278 10.69 -18.55 36.56
N LEU A 279 11.05 -19.53 35.71
CA LEU A 279 12.12 -20.48 36.01
C LEU A 279 13.48 -19.79 36.17
N ILE A 280 13.82 -18.88 35.25
CA ILE A 280 15.06 -18.10 35.33
C ILE A 280 15.09 -17.26 36.61
N PHE A 281 13.98 -16.60 36.94
CA PHE A 281 13.86 -15.82 38.16
C PHE A 281 14.04 -16.69 39.41
N ALA A 282 13.41 -17.86 39.45
CA ALA A 282 13.54 -18.81 40.56
C ALA A 282 14.99 -19.29 40.73
N ILE A 283 15.69 -19.59 39.64
CA ILE A 283 17.11 -19.99 39.66
C ILE A 283 17.97 -18.85 40.24
N LEU A 284 17.76 -17.60 39.81
CA LEU A 284 18.50 -16.44 40.31
C LEU A 284 18.24 -16.20 41.81
N VAL A 285 17.00 -16.34 42.27
CA VAL A 285 16.66 -16.23 43.70
C VAL A 285 17.33 -17.36 44.50
N CYS A 286 17.24 -18.61 44.05
CA CYS A 286 17.89 -19.74 44.69
C CYS A 286 19.41 -19.56 44.77
N PHE A 287 20.04 -19.09 43.70
CA PHE A 287 21.48 -18.81 43.67
C PHE A 287 21.86 -17.70 44.65
N ARG A 288 21.10 -16.60 44.69
CA ARG A 288 21.34 -15.49 45.64
C ARG A 288 21.18 -15.94 47.09
N LEU A 289 20.15 -16.74 47.38
CA LEU A 289 19.94 -17.29 48.72
C LEU A 289 21.08 -18.23 49.12
N HIS A 290 21.57 -19.06 48.20
CA HIS A 290 22.73 -19.92 48.45
C HIS A 290 24.01 -19.11 48.71
N ALA A 291 24.31 -18.11 47.88
CA ALA A 291 25.46 -17.22 48.07
C ALA A 291 25.40 -16.44 49.41
N SER A 292 24.21 -15.98 49.81
CA SER A 292 24.01 -15.29 51.08
C SER A 292 24.22 -16.18 52.31
N LYS A 293 23.92 -17.49 52.20
CA LYS A 293 24.19 -18.46 53.26
C LYS A 293 25.68 -18.77 53.39
N GLN A 294 26.41 -18.84 52.28
CA GLN A 294 27.85 -19.07 52.30
C GLN A 294 28.62 -17.90 52.93
N HIS A 295 28.22 -16.66 52.66
CA HIS A 295 28.82 -15.49 53.32
C HIS A 295 28.59 -15.45 54.84
N ARG A 296 27.47 -16.00 55.35
CA ARG A 296 27.16 -16.06 56.79
C ARG A 296 27.86 -17.18 57.57
N GLN A 297 28.49 -18.14 56.88
CA GLN A 297 29.22 -19.25 57.53
C GLN A 297 30.75 -19.04 57.51
N GLY A 298 31.23 -17.94 56.92
CA GLY A 298 32.65 -17.58 56.85
C GLY A 298 33.09 -16.46 57.80
N ASP A 299 32.18 -15.93 58.63
CA ASP A 299 32.45 -15.03 59.76
C ASP A 299 32.34 -15.81 61.09
#